data_AF-A0A355FII2-F1
#
_entry.id   AF-A0A355FII2-F1
#
_cell.length_a   1.000
_cell.length_b   1.000
_cell.length_c   1.000
_cell.angle_alpha   90.00
_cell.angle_beta   90.00
_cell.angle_gamma   90.00
#
_symmetry.space_group_name_H-M   'P 1'
#
loop_
_entity.id
_entity.type
_entity.pdbx_description
1 polymer ?
#
loop_
_entity_poly.entity_id
_entity_poly.type
_entity_poly.pdbx_seq_one_letter_code
_entity_poly.pdbx_strand_id
1 'polypeptide(L)' 'MTIEELHDLFLQHPGISTDSRVCPKDSIFFALKGERFNGNLFATAAL' A
#
# COMPACT_ATOMS: atom_id res chain seq x y z
N MET A 1 5.12 -4.42 -13.16
CA MET A 1 3.88 -4.79 -12.48
C MET A 1 2.74 -4.49 -13.43
N THR A 2 2.10 -5.54 -13.95
CA THR A 2 0.86 -5.43 -14.72
C THR A 2 -0.35 -5.41 -13.77
N ILE A 3 -1.55 -5.18 -14.31
CA ILE A 3 -2.78 -5.18 -13.49
C ILE A 3 -3.06 -6.58 -12.96
N GLU A 4 -2.78 -7.61 -13.76
CA GLU A 4 -2.97 -9.02 -13.41
C GLU A 4 -2.05 -9.40 -12.23
N GLU A 5 -0.78 -9.02 -12.29
CA GLU A 5 0.17 -9.26 -11.20
C GLU A 5 -0.25 -8.57 -9.89
N LEU A 6 -0.78 -7.33 -9.99
CA LEU A 6 -1.30 -6.60 -8.84
C LEU A 6 -2.56 -7.28 -8.26
N HIS A 7 -3.45 -7.76 -9.12
CA HIS A 7 -4.66 -8.46 -8.71
C HIS A 7 -4.33 -9.78 -8.01
N ASP A 8 -3.36 -10.54 -8.49
CA ASP A 8 -2.90 -11.78 -7.84
C ASP A 8 -2.31 -11.52 -6.45
N LEU A 9 -1.62 -10.40 -6.26
CA LEU A 9 -1.14 -9.96 -4.94
C LEU A 9 -2.30 -9.56 -4.03
N PHE A 10 -3.30 -8.84 -4.56
CA PHE A 10 -4.49 -8.46 -3.81
C PHE A 10 -5.31 -9.68 -3.36
N LEU A 11 -5.42 -10.72 -4.18
CA LEU A 11 -6.09 -11.97 -3.79
C LEU A 11 -5.38 -12.66 -2.62
N GLN A 12 -4.05 -12.56 -2.53
CA GLN A 12 -3.27 -13.09 -1.40
C GLN A 12 -3.35 -12.20 -0.15
N HIS A 13 -3.52 -10.89 -0.34
CA HIS A 13 -3.52 -9.86 0.70
C HIS A 13 -4.71 -8.90 0.50
N PRO A 14 -5.95 -9.29 0.86
CA PRO A 14 -7.15 -8.50 0.57
C PRO A 14 -7.26 -7.22 1.42
N GLY A 15 -6.44 -7.11 2.47
CA GLY A 15 -6.36 -5.89 3.27
C GLY A 15 -5.63 -4.80 2.50
N ILE A 16 -6.22 -3.62 2.37
CA ILE A 16 -5.55 -2.45 1.79
C ILE A 16 -5.46 -1.36 2.87
N SER A 17 -4.29 -0.72 2.96
CA SER A 17 -4.11 0.50 3.73
C SER A 17 -3.47 1.59 2.87
N THR A 18 -3.91 2.82 3.06
CA THR A 18 -3.28 4.02 2.48
C THR A 18 -2.63 4.90 3.55
N ASP A 19 -2.74 4.51 4.82
CA ASP A 19 -2.17 5.21 5.96
C ASP A 19 -1.04 4.37 6.56
N SER A 20 0.20 4.85 6.44
CA SER A 20 1.39 4.18 6.98
C SER A 20 1.35 3.99 8.50
N ARG A 21 0.53 4.77 9.22
CA ARG A 21 0.35 4.64 10.67
C ARG A 21 -0.57 3.49 11.05
N VAL A 22 -1.35 3.00 10.09
CA VAL A 22 -2.34 1.93 10.27
C VAL A 22 -2.14 0.92 9.15
N CYS A 23 -1.11 0.08 9.27
CA CYS A 23 -0.84 -1.00 8.33
C CYS A 23 -1.09 -2.36 9.00
N PRO A 24 -2.30 -2.93 8.89
CA PRO A 24 -2.59 -4.25 9.43
C PRO A 24 -1.64 -5.30 8.85
N LYS A 25 -1.36 -6.34 9.64
CA LYS A 25 -0.59 -7.49 9.17
C LYS A 25 -1.25 -8.10 7.93
N ASP A 26 -0.42 -8.50 6.96
CA ASP A 26 -0.83 -9.10 5.69
C ASP A 26 -1.70 -8.18 4.80
N SER A 27 -1.56 -6.85 4.96
CA SER A 27 -2.19 -5.84 4.12
C SER A 27 -1.23 -5.19 3.12
N ILE A 28 -1.77 -4.67 2.03
CA ILE A 28 -1.04 -3.94 0.99
C ILE A 28 -1.12 -2.44 1.29
N PHE A 29 0.04 -1.81 1.45
CA PHE A 29 0.14 -0.36 1.59
C PHE A 29 0.19 0.34 0.22
N PHE A 30 -0.79 1.21 -0.07
CA PHE A 30 -0.80 2.08 -1.23
C PHE A 30 -0.34 3.50 -0.87
N ALA A 31 0.89 3.81 -1.26
CA ALA A 31 1.50 5.12 -1.08
C ALA A 31 0.90 6.16 -2.05
N LEU A 32 -0.15 6.86 -1.60
CA LEU A 32 -0.76 7.94 -2.40
C LEU A 32 0.15 9.15 -2.52
N LYS A 33 0.17 9.80 -3.69
CA LYS A 33 0.91 11.03 -3.94
C LYS A 33 -0.05 12.12 -4.43
N GLY A 34 -0.07 13.25 -3.74
CA GLY A 34 -0.81 14.45 -4.11
C GLY A 34 0.10 15.67 -4.14
N GLU A 35 -0.46 16.85 -4.37
CA GLU A 35 0.31 18.11 -4.49
C GLU A 35 1.08 18.47 -3.21
N ARG A 36 0.51 18.15 -2.04
CA ARG A 36 1.09 18.46 -0.72
C ARG A 36 1.54 17.25 0.08
N PHE A 37 1.44 16.05 -0.49
CA PHE A 37 1.66 14.81 0.24
C PHE A 37 2.35 13.76 -0.64
N ASN A 38 3.31 13.04 -0.08
CA ASN A 38 3.98 11.94 -0.75
C ASN A 38 4.05 10.73 0.17
N GLY A 39 3.11 9.80 0.01
CA GLY A 39 3.01 8.55 0.75
C GLY A 39 4.26 7.68 0.64
N ASN A 40 5.03 7.82 -0.44
CA ASN A 40 6.25 7.03 -0.66
C ASN A 40 7.32 7.32 0.40
N LEU A 41 7.32 8.53 1.00
CA LEU A 41 8.22 8.87 2.10
C LEU A 41 7.95 8.06 3.38
N PHE A 42 6.77 7.45 3.47
CA PHE A 42 6.32 6.69 4.63
C PHE A 42 6.26 5.18 4.37
N ALA A 43 6.74 4.72 3.22
CA ALA A 43 6.71 3.29 2.86
C ALA A 43 7.50 2.43 3.86
N THR A 44 8.64 2.92 4.35
CA THR A 44 9.44 2.21 5.38
C THR A 44 8.75 2.14 6.73
N ALA A 45 7.91 3.13 7.06
CA ALA A 45 7.15 3.14 8.32
C ALA A 45 5.94 2.21 8.29
N ALA A 46 5.54 1.73 7.11
CA ALA A 46 4.44 0.80 6.91
C ALA A 46 4.86 -0.69 6.89
N LEU A 47 6.17 -0.97 7.01
CA LEU A 47 6.75 -2.33 7.11
C LEU A 47 6.72 -2.83 8.55
#